data_AF-A0A7C8F038-F1
#
_entry.id   AF-A0A7C8F038-F1
#
_cell.length_a   1.000
_cell.length_b   1.000
_cell.length_c   1.000
_cell.angle_alpha   90.00
_cell.angle_beta   90.00
_cell.angle_gamma   90.00
#
_symmetry.space_group_name_H-M   'P 1'
#
loop_
_entity.id
_entity.type
_entity.pdbx_description
1 polymer ?
#
loop_
_entity_poly.entity_id
_entity_poly.type
_entity_poly.pdbx_seq_one_letter_code
_entity_poly.pdbx_strand_id
1 'polypeptide(L)'
;MNTRIYVLKFPKEVIDQPIISNLVRKYDLEFNILKATILLQQEGVMVLEIIGHKANVKKGIAYLNEMGVTVKSMAGNIRRDDDKCYQCGACTGICPTGALALHRPDMAVLFDEEKCTACGLCVSVCPARAMEVSLNGNEELAA
;
A
#
# COMPACT_ATOMS: atom_id res chain seq x y z
N MET A 1 -4.71 -13.14 0.62
CA MET A 1 -3.46 -12.53 1.11
C MET A 1 -3.31 -11.17 0.44
N ASN A 2 -2.89 -10.16 1.19
CA ASN A 2 -2.64 -8.82 0.67
C ASN A 2 -1.14 -8.71 0.38
N THR A 3 -0.80 -8.08 -0.74
CA THR A 3 0.57 -7.68 -1.07
C THR A 3 0.67 -6.15 -1.10
N ARG A 4 1.70 -5.58 -0.47
CA ARG A 4 1.98 -4.14 -0.51
C ARG A 4 3.48 -3.87 -0.46
N ILE A 5 3.91 -2.84 -1.18
CA ILE A 5 5.29 -2.38 -1.17
C ILE A 5 5.48 -1.35 -0.05
N TYR A 6 6.59 -1.44 0.68
CA TYR A 6 6.97 -0.54 1.75
C TYR A 6 8.43 -0.11 1.58
N VAL A 7 8.71 1.16 1.85
CA VAL A 7 10.06 1.68 2.10
C VAL A 7 10.28 1.66 3.61
N LEU A 8 11.29 0.91 4.04
CA LEU A 8 11.74 0.81 5.42
C LEU A 8 13.05 1.59 5.54
N LYS A 9 13.15 2.47 6.53
CA LYS A 9 14.41 3.12 6.92
C LYS A 9 14.83 2.59 8.29
N PHE A 10 16.02 2.03 8.35
CA PHE A 10 16.64 1.47 9.53
C PHE A 10 17.62 2.49 10.11
N PRO A 11 17.38 2.98 11.33
CA PRO A 11 18.35 3.84 12.00
C PRO A 11 19.59 3.04 12.42
N LYS A 12 20.66 3.74 12.79
CA LYS A 12 21.97 3.11 13.04
C LYS A 12 21.99 2.19 14.26
N GLU A 13 21.06 2.40 15.19
CA GLU A 13 20.94 1.70 16.46
C GLU A 13 20.41 0.27 16.31
N VAL A 14 19.88 -0.09 15.14
CA VAL A 14 19.18 -1.38 14.94
C VAL A 14 19.70 -2.19 13.76
N ILE A 15 20.77 -1.74 13.08
CA ILE A 15 21.32 -2.40 11.89
C ILE A 15 21.83 -3.82 12.21
N ASP A 16 22.27 -4.06 13.44
CA ASP A 16 22.79 -5.34 13.91
C ASP A 16 21.69 -6.33 14.36
N GLN A 17 20.42 -5.90 14.33
CA GLN A 17 19.30 -6.72 14.78
C GLN A 17 18.60 -7.44 13.61
N PRO A 18 18.16 -8.70 13.78
CA PRO A 18 17.50 -9.47 12.73
C PRO A 18 16.01 -9.08 12.56
N ILE A 19 15.74 -7.80 12.36
CA ILE A 19 14.37 -7.24 12.38
C ILE A 19 13.48 -7.89 11.32
N ILE A 20 13.95 -7.99 10.07
CA ILE A 20 13.14 -8.55 8.97
C ILE A 20 12.89 -10.05 9.17
N SER A 21 13.88 -10.80 9.65
CA SER A 21 13.70 -12.22 9.95
C SER A 21 12.70 -12.43 11.08
N ASN A 22 12.75 -11.59 12.12
CA ASN A 22 11.80 -11.61 13.23
C ASN A 22 10.39 -11.21 12.78
N LEU A 23 10.26 -10.22 11.89
CA LEU A 23 8.98 -9.79 11.30
C LEU A 23 8.26 -10.97 10.65
N VAL A 24 8.95 -11.71 9.78
CA VAL A 24 8.38 -12.90 9.12
C VAL A 24 7.98 -13.96 10.13
N ARG A 25 8.90 -14.34 11.01
CA ARG A 25 8.69 -15.46 11.94
C ARG A 25 7.58 -15.20 12.95
N LYS A 26 7.48 -13.96 13.47
CA LYS A 26 6.51 -13.62 14.52
C LYS A 26 5.11 -13.35 13.99
N TYR A 27 5.00 -12.83 12.77
CA TYR A 27 3.73 -12.35 12.24
C TYR A 27 3.21 -13.17 11.07
N ASP A 28 3.88 -14.26 10.69
CA ASP A 28 3.46 -15.12 9.58
C ASP A 28 3.27 -14.29 8.30
N LEU A 29 4.36 -13.66 7.89
CA LEU A 29 4.46 -12.78 6.73
C LEU A 29 5.52 -13.31 5.78
N GLU A 30 5.31 -13.13 4.49
CA GLU A 30 6.34 -13.31 3.48
C GLU A 30 6.80 -11.95 2.96
N PHE A 31 8.00 -11.87 2.40
CA PHE A 31 8.45 -10.65 1.75
C PHE A 31 9.37 -10.91 0.56
N ASN A 32 9.34 -9.99 -0.41
CA ASN A 32 10.32 -9.90 -1.48
C ASN A 32 11.12 -8.60 -1.33
N ILE A 33 12.44 -8.67 -1.52
CA ILE A 33 13.29 -7.48 -1.54
C ILE A 33 13.32 -6.93 -2.96
N LEU A 34 12.80 -5.72 -3.16
CA LEU A 34 12.86 -5.03 -4.45
C LEU A 34 14.15 -4.20 -4.58
N LYS A 35 14.57 -3.58 -3.48
CA LYS A 35 15.83 -2.82 -3.40
C LYS A 35 16.31 -2.78 -1.96
N ALA A 36 17.62 -2.84 -1.75
CA ALA A 36 18.23 -2.58 -0.45
C ALA A 36 19.49 -1.72 -0.65
N THR A 37 19.67 -0.76 0.25
CA THR A 37 20.88 0.07 0.34
C THR A 37 21.28 0.10 1.80
N ILE A 38 22.42 -0.52 2.11
CA ILE A 38 22.93 -0.64 3.46
C ILE A 38 24.25 0.11 3.50
N LEU A 39 24.31 1.16 4.31
CA LEU A 39 25.51 1.97 4.52
C LEU A 39 26.10 1.60 5.88
N LEU A 40 27.36 1.17 5.90
CA LEU A 40 28.08 0.83 7.13
C LEU A 40 28.08 2.04 8.08
N GLN A 41 27.62 1.83 9.32
CA GLN A 41 27.53 2.84 10.38
C GLN A 41 26.57 4.02 10.10
N GLN A 42 25.65 3.90 9.13
CA GLN A 42 24.65 4.91 8.79
C GLN A 42 23.25 4.29 8.65
N GLU A 43 22.27 5.10 8.23
CA GLU A 43 20.92 4.62 7.95
C GLU A 43 20.90 3.60 6.78
N GLY A 44 20.13 2.53 6.94
CA GLY A 44 19.82 1.58 5.89
C GLY A 44 18.43 1.85 5.29
N VAL A 45 18.26 1.63 3.99
CA VAL A 45 16.94 1.71 3.33
C VAL A 45 16.64 0.41 2.60
N MET A 46 15.48 -0.17 2.86
CA MET A 46 14.98 -1.34 2.13
C MET A 46 13.61 -1.05 1.53
N VAL A 47 13.42 -1.42 0.27
CA VAL A 47 12.12 -1.44 -0.39
C VAL A 47 11.69 -2.89 -0.47
N LEU A 48 10.63 -3.23 0.26
CA LEU A 48 10.12 -4.59 0.40
C LEU A 48 8.68 -4.68 -0.08
N GLU A 49 8.36 -5.73 -0.82
CA GLU A 49 6.99 -6.20 -0.94
C GLU A 49 6.69 -7.11 0.26
N ILE A 50 5.67 -6.80 1.06
CA ILE A 50 5.23 -7.62 2.19
C ILE A 50 3.91 -8.28 1.83
N ILE A 51 3.86 -9.60 1.98
CA ILE A 51 2.73 -10.47 1.64
C ILE A 51 2.21 -11.12 2.91
N GLY A 52 0.89 -11.05 3.14
CA GLY A 52 0.27 -11.72 4.27
C GLY A 52 -1.18 -11.32 4.50
N HIS A 53 -1.78 -11.81 5.58
CA HIS A 53 -3.13 -11.40 5.97
C HIS A 53 -3.14 -9.97 6.52
N LYS A 54 -4.20 -9.19 6.23
CA LYS A 54 -4.32 -7.76 6.63
C LYS A 54 -4.03 -7.54 8.13
N ALA A 55 -4.56 -8.42 9.00
CA ALA A 55 -4.33 -8.35 10.44
C ALA A 55 -2.87 -8.59 10.84
N ASN A 56 -2.20 -9.54 10.19
CA ASN A 56 -0.79 -9.88 10.43
C ASN A 56 0.14 -8.77 9.95
N VAL A 57 -0.15 -8.21 8.76
CA VAL A 57 0.60 -7.07 8.22
C VAL A 57 0.49 -5.89 9.19
N LYS A 58 -0.72 -5.57 9.69
CA LYS A 58 -0.90 -4.48 10.66
C LYS A 58 -0.04 -4.67 11.92
N LYS A 59 -0.01 -5.89 12.49
CA LYS A 59 0.82 -6.22 13.65
C LYS A 59 2.32 -6.14 13.34
N GLY A 60 2.73 -6.61 12.16
CA GLY A 60 4.12 -6.55 11.72
C GLY A 60 4.63 -5.11 11.51
N ILE A 61 3.80 -4.23 10.94
CA ILE A 61 4.13 -2.80 10.80
C ILE A 61 4.26 -2.13 12.17
N ALA A 62 3.37 -2.43 13.12
CA ALA A 62 3.48 -1.93 14.49
C ALA A 62 4.81 -2.35 15.15
N TYR A 63 5.21 -3.62 14.98
CA TYR A 63 6.51 -4.12 15.44
C TYR A 63 7.69 -3.38 14.83
N LEU A 64 7.68 -3.11 13.52
CA LEU A 64 8.75 -2.35 12.88
C LEU A 64 8.88 -0.95 13.48
N ASN A 65 7.76 -0.26 13.72
CA ASN A 65 7.76 1.06 14.35
C ASN A 65 8.26 1.00 15.80
N GLU A 66 7.87 -0.01 16.59
CA GLU A 66 8.39 -0.23 17.95
C GLU A 66 9.91 -0.45 17.97
N MET A 67 10.45 -1.11 16.94
CA MET A 67 11.89 -1.29 16.75
C MET A 67 12.59 -0.02 16.23
N GLY A 68 11.88 1.10 16.06
CA GLY A 68 12.45 2.35 15.54
C GLY A 68 12.67 2.37 14.02
N VAL A 69 12.20 1.35 13.29
CA VAL A 69 12.26 1.34 11.82
C VAL A 69 11.15 2.24 11.29
N THR A 70 11.52 3.25 10.51
CA THR A 70 10.52 4.09 9.85
C THR A 70 9.92 3.34 8.68
N VAL A 71 8.61 3.12 8.69
CA VAL A 71 7.89 2.43 7.63
C VAL A 71 7.07 3.42 6.82
N LYS A 72 7.29 3.47 5.51
CA LYS A 72 6.43 4.20 4.57
C LYS A 72 5.83 3.21 3.59
N SER A 73 4.51 3.19 3.46
CA SER A 73 3.89 2.41 2.40
C SER A 73 4.12 3.09 1.05
N MET A 74 4.58 2.33 0.07
CA MET A 74 4.50 2.69 -1.34
C MET A 74 3.17 2.24 -1.95
N ALA A 75 2.15 1.99 -1.11
CA ALA A 75 0.79 1.90 -1.61
C ALA A 75 0.48 3.22 -2.30
N GLY A 76 0.45 3.19 -3.64
CA GLY A 76 -0.36 4.16 -4.33
C GLY A 76 -1.77 4.01 -3.76
N ASN A 77 -2.41 5.08 -3.36
CA ASN A 77 -3.86 5.05 -3.24
C ASN A 77 -4.42 5.43 -4.59
N ILE A 78 -5.50 4.77 -4.99
CA ILE A 78 -6.27 5.25 -6.12
C ILE A 78 -7.18 6.36 -5.60
N ARG A 79 -7.06 7.56 -6.16
CA ARG A 79 -7.97 8.66 -5.89
C ARG A 79 -8.82 8.90 -7.13
N ARG A 80 -10.11 9.17 -6.92
CA ARG A 80 -10.99 9.69 -7.97
C ARG A 80 -11.12 11.20 -7.82
N ASP A 81 -10.91 11.92 -8.89
CA ASP A 81 -11.23 13.33 -9.04
C ASP A 81 -12.69 13.47 -9.45
N ASP A 82 -13.56 13.81 -8.50
CA ASP A 82 -15.01 13.91 -8.73
C ASP A 82 -15.38 15.09 -9.65
N ASP A 83 -14.52 16.11 -9.79
CA ASP A 83 -14.77 17.23 -10.72
C ASP A 83 -14.55 16.80 -12.18
N LYS A 84 -13.65 15.84 -12.42
CA LYS A 84 -13.42 15.26 -13.76
C LYS A 84 -14.32 14.06 -14.04
N CYS A 85 -14.77 13.35 -13.01
CA CYS A 85 -15.48 12.09 -13.19
C CYS A 85 -16.94 12.31 -13.58
N TYR A 86 -17.28 11.98 -14.83
CA TYR A 86 -18.67 11.96 -15.30
C TYR A 86 -19.35 10.58 -15.15
N GLN A 87 -18.86 9.74 -14.24
CA GLN A 87 -19.48 8.47 -13.84
C GLN A 87 -19.80 7.47 -14.97
N CYS A 88 -18.96 7.42 -16.01
CA CYS A 88 -19.18 6.53 -17.17
C CYS A 88 -19.16 5.02 -16.89
N GLY A 89 -18.73 4.58 -15.70
CA GLY A 89 -18.67 3.17 -15.33
C GLY A 89 -17.52 2.36 -15.95
N ALA A 90 -16.67 2.92 -16.82
CA ALA A 90 -15.56 2.16 -17.44
C ALA A 90 -14.65 1.45 -16.41
N CYS A 91 -14.41 2.12 -15.28
CA CYS A 91 -13.57 1.58 -14.21
C CYS A 91 -14.24 0.44 -13.41
N THR A 92 -15.56 0.32 -13.42
CA THR A 92 -16.27 -0.77 -12.71
C THR A 92 -16.10 -2.10 -13.45
N GLY A 93 -16.00 -2.07 -14.78
CA GLY A 93 -15.81 -3.27 -15.59
C GLY A 93 -14.42 -3.89 -15.50
N ILE A 94 -13.40 -3.10 -15.14
CA ILE A 94 -12.01 -3.56 -15.02
C ILE A 94 -11.58 -3.86 -13.59
N CYS A 95 -12.38 -3.47 -12.58
CA CYS A 95 -11.98 -3.59 -11.18
C CYS A 95 -12.06 -5.05 -10.69
N PRO A 96 -10.93 -5.72 -10.44
CA PRO A 96 -10.95 -7.16 -10.11
C PRO A 96 -11.46 -7.43 -8.69
N THR A 97 -11.38 -6.43 -7.79
CA THR A 97 -11.81 -6.58 -6.39
C THR A 97 -13.24 -6.11 -6.14
N GLY A 98 -13.90 -5.55 -7.15
CA GLY A 98 -15.20 -4.91 -6.99
C GLY A 98 -15.18 -3.66 -6.11
N ALA A 99 -14.00 -3.05 -5.89
CA ALA A 99 -13.88 -1.76 -5.21
C ALA A 99 -14.62 -0.65 -5.95
N LEU A 100 -14.72 -0.73 -7.29
CA LEU A 100 -15.51 0.18 -8.11
C LEU A 100 -16.74 -0.56 -8.62
N ALA A 101 -17.93 -0.08 -8.26
CA ALA A 101 -19.19 -0.71 -8.61
C ALA A 101 -20.21 0.33 -9.09
N LEU A 102 -21.14 -0.08 -9.94
CA LEU A 102 -22.22 0.78 -10.41
C LEU A 102 -23.46 0.57 -9.53
N HIS A 103 -23.89 1.63 -8.84
CA HIS A 103 -25.16 1.64 -8.14
C HIS A 103 -26.31 1.87 -9.13
N ARG A 104 -27.43 1.17 -8.92
CA ARG A 104 -28.64 1.31 -9.73
C ARG A 104 -29.81 1.61 -8.80
N PRO A 105 -30.75 2.48 -9.20
CA PRO A 105 -30.99 2.97 -10.57
C PRO A 105 -30.30 4.29 -10.94
N ASP A 106 -29.66 4.98 -10.00
CA ASP A 106 -29.03 6.30 -10.17
C ASP A 106 -27.75 6.30 -11.04
N MET A 107 -27.23 5.11 -11.37
CA MET A 107 -26.04 4.91 -12.19
C MET A 107 -24.77 5.52 -11.57
N ALA A 108 -24.76 5.71 -10.25
CA ALA A 108 -23.62 6.26 -9.55
C ALA A 108 -22.46 5.25 -9.49
N VAL A 109 -21.25 5.69 -9.84
CA VAL A 109 -20.05 4.87 -9.61
C VAL A 109 -19.67 4.99 -8.14
N LEU A 110 -19.78 3.91 -7.38
CA LEU A 110 -19.32 3.80 -6.01
C LEU A 110 -17.86 3.37 -5.97
N PHE A 111 -17.10 3.91 -5.02
CA PHE A 111 -15.72 3.53 -4.78
C PHE A 111 -15.51 3.15 -3.30
N ASP A 112 -15.24 1.88 -3.06
CA ASP A 112 -14.89 1.30 -1.75
C ASP A 112 -13.37 1.18 -1.64
N GLU A 113 -12.77 2.17 -0.97
CA GLU A 113 -11.31 2.23 -0.78
C GLU A 113 -10.77 1.05 0.04
N GLU A 114 -11.57 0.45 0.93
CA GLU A 114 -11.13 -0.68 1.74
C GLU A 114 -10.90 -1.94 0.92
N LYS A 115 -11.66 -2.10 -0.18
CA LYS A 115 -11.49 -3.18 -1.18
C LYS A 115 -10.47 -2.85 -2.25
N CYS A 116 -9.97 -1.62 -2.31
CA CYS A 116 -9.02 -1.20 -3.33
C CYS A 116 -7.63 -1.78 -3.04
N THR A 117 -7.09 -2.54 -3.99
CA THR A 117 -5.70 -3.05 -3.94
C THR A 117 -4.71 -2.10 -4.61
N ALA A 118 -5.19 -0.97 -5.13
CA ALA A 118 -4.42 -0.01 -5.88
C ALA A 118 -3.65 -0.58 -7.08
N CYS A 119 -4.24 -1.54 -7.78
CA CYS A 119 -3.66 -2.16 -8.98
C CYS A 119 -3.47 -1.20 -10.17
N GLY A 120 -4.07 0.00 -10.16
CA GLY A 120 -3.90 1.00 -11.22
C GLY A 120 -4.70 0.75 -12.51
N LEU A 121 -5.42 -0.37 -12.64
CA LEU A 121 -6.19 -0.68 -13.86
C LEU A 121 -7.28 0.36 -14.18
N CYS A 122 -7.88 0.96 -13.15
CA CYS A 122 -8.87 2.02 -13.34
C CYS A 122 -8.27 3.32 -13.92
N VAL A 123 -6.96 3.54 -13.74
CA VAL A 123 -6.24 4.71 -14.26
C VAL A 123 -6.06 4.60 -15.77
N SER A 124 -5.67 3.42 -16.25
CA SER A 124 -5.43 3.20 -17.68
C SER A 124 -6.72 3.24 -18.52
N VAL A 125 -7.86 2.86 -17.94
CA VAL A 125 -9.15 2.82 -18.65
C VAL A 125 -9.96 4.12 -18.54
N CYS A 126 -9.61 5.06 -17.66
CA CYS A 126 -10.44 6.24 -17.41
C CYS A 126 -10.33 7.26 -18.55
N PRO A 127 -11.37 7.45 -19.40
CA PRO A 127 -11.32 8.40 -20.51
C PRO A 127 -11.22 9.85 -20.02
N ALA A 128 -11.84 10.16 -18.88
CA ALA A 128 -11.79 11.48 -18.24
C ALA A 128 -10.45 11.81 -17.60
N ARG A 129 -9.55 10.81 -17.45
CA ARG A 129 -8.34 10.90 -16.62
C ARG A 129 -8.64 11.37 -15.19
N ALA A 130 -9.77 10.93 -14.65
CA ALA A 130 -10.23 11.25 -13.30
C ALA A 130 -9.66 10.32 -12.23
N MET A 131 -9.08 9.17 -12.60
CA MET A 131 -8.48 8.22 -11.67
C MET A 131 -6.97 8.48 -11.60
N GLU A 132 -6.43 8.67 -10.41
CA GLU A 132 -5.02 9.00 -10.20
C GLU A 132 -4.40 8.04 -9.18
N VAL A 133 -3.12 7.69 -9.38
CA VAL A 133 -2.33 7.03 -8.34
C VAL A 133 -1.72 8.13 -7.46
N SER A 134 -2.28 8.31 -6.27
CA SER A 134 -1.67 9.14 -5.24
C SER A 134 -0.53 8.37 -4.59
N LEU A 135 0.71 8.78 -4.85
CA LEU A 135 1.90 8.35 -4.10
C LEU A 135 2.02 9.13 -2.78
N ASN A 136 0.91 9.27 -2.06
CA ASN A 136 0.91 9.87 -0.74
C ASN A 136 0.88 8.71 0.25
N GLY A 137 2.03 8.36 0.79
CA GLY A 137 2.09 7.57 2.01
C GLY A 137 1.42 8.39 3.11
N ASN A 138 0.16 8.11 3.39
CA ASN A 138 -0.59 8.82 4.44
C ASN A 138 0.17 8.68 5.77
N GLU A 139 0.49 9.83 6.37
CA GLU A 139 0.97 10.03 7.74
C GLU A 139 -0.14 9.73 8.77
N GLU A 140 -0.79 8.57 8.69
CA GLU A 140 -1.87 8.17 9.61
C GLU A 140 -1.52 6.90 10.39
N LEU A 141 -0.38 6.92 11.09
CA LEU A 141 -0.12 6.04 12.24
C LEU A 141 0.69 6.75 13.35
N ALA A 142 0.41 8.04 13.56
CA ALA A 142 0.78 8.74 14.79
C ALA A 142 -0.51 9.10 15.56
N ALA A 143 -1.09 8.08 16.19
CA ALA A 143 -2.01 8.22 17.32
C ALA A 143 -1.84 7.00 18.23
#